data_AF-A0A9P3LFJ3-F1
#
_entry.id   AF-A0A9P3LFJ3-F1
#
_cell.length_a   1.000
_cell.length_b   1.000
_cell.length_c   1.000
_cell.angle_alpha   90.00
_cell.angle_beta   90.00
_cell.angle_gamma   90.00
#
_symmetry.space_group_name_H-M   'P 1'
#
loop_
_entity.id
_entity.type
_entity.pdbx_description
1 polymer ?
#
loop_
_entity_poly.entity_id
_entity_poly.type
_entity_poly.pdbx_seq_one_letter_code
_entity_poly.pdbx_strand_id
1 'polypeptide(L)'
;MYVTSLLLSLPATTTGLVLMGDLKASQLHTEALCQEPQNALTRRFTQAERDALKNLRPMLPEIRSTAYGGDTPKTISLWGVTIDPQDPAANPRASVVLMKFLRARKLDVGAAKTLLIEVLRWRKQVDIDDIMTRQFPGTKMPTTKFGKDREGQPVIYNLINQESTKSICAELEADSKMVIERTARNLEQLARSLDYETTDRVTRVTDMTLMSLEDLGGSKLAQNATYVRVVRDYYPDFSTSWFAVNAPMLLSVQSWVASLFVAPGGGKVQFVGKGAKTIVQKLSEVIDPAELPEQFGGRATGFYWKLEGSTPGTDAVVEKISDL
;
A
#
# COMPACT_ATOMS: atom_id res chain seq x y z
N MET A 1 -35.69 -45.35 -73.15
CA MET A 1 -35.63 -45.49 -71.68
C MET A 1 -35.00 -44.22 -71.13
N TYR A 2 -35.72 -43.55 -70.25
CA TYR A 2 -35.36 -42.34 -69.51
C TYR A 2 -34.00 -42.44 -68.82
N VAL A 3 -33.24 -41.33 -68.73
CA VAL A 3 -32.83 -40.71 -67.44
C VAL A 3 -32.51 -39.23 -67.66
N THR A 4 -33.27 -38.39 -66.98
CA THR A 4 -33.12 -36.95 -66.70
C THR A 4 -32.00 -36.70 -65.67
N SER A 5 -31.21 -35.63 -65.80
CA SER A 5 -30.40 -35.07 -64.70
C SER A 5 -30.62 -33.57 -64.59
N LEU A 6 -31.22 -33.18 -63.46
CA LEU A 6 -31.51 -31.81 -63.03
C LEU A 6 -30.29 -31.26 -62.28
N LEU A 7 -29.78 -30.10 -62.69
CA LEU A 7 -28.82 -29.30 -61.91
C LEU A 7 -29.58 -28.52 -60.83
N LEU A 8 -29.33 -28.83 -59.56
CA LEU A 8 -29.77 -28.04 -58.41
C LEU A 8 -28.62 -27.09 -58.00
N SER A 9 -28.81 -25.78 -58.17
CA SER A 9 -27.94 -24.77 -57.56
C SER A 9 -28.31 -24.58 -56.09
N LEU A 10 -27.37 -24.79 -55.18
CA LEU A 10 -27.50 -24.39 -53.77
C LEU A 10 -27.15 -22.91 -53.61
N PRO A 11 -27.86 -22.14 -52.75
CA PRO A 11 -27.49 -20.76 -52.46
C PRO A 11 -26.24 -20.72 -51.57
N ALA A 12 -25.29 -19.85 -51.93
CA ALA A 12 -24.12 -19.55 -51.11
C ALA A 12 -24.56 -18.96 -49.78
N THR A 13 -24.25 -19.68 -48.70
CA THR A 13 -24.75 -19.45 -47.36
C THR A 13 -24.18 -18.16 -46.75
N THR A 14 -25.07 -17.24 -46.40
CA THR A 14 -24.89 -16.01 -45.59
C THR A 14 -24.25 -16.26 -44.21
N THR A 15 -23.98 -17.51 -43.83
CA THR A 15 -23.45 -17.93 -42.54
C THR A 15 -21.97 -17.58 -42.33
N GLY A 16 -21.17 -17.47 -43.40
CA GLY A 16 -19.74 -17.17 -43.29
C GLY A 16 -19.44 -15.74 -42.84
N LEU A 17 -20.28 -14.77 -43.23
CA LEU A 17 -20.08 -13.35 -42.90
C LEU A 17 -20.45 -13.04 -41.44
N VAL A 18 -21.48 -13.71 -40.91
CA VAL A 18 -21.92 -13.57 -39.50
C VAL A 18 -20.88 -14.17 -38.56
N LEU A 19 -20.39 -15.39 -38.84
CA LEU A 19 -19.33 -16.03 -38.05
C LEU A 19 -18.01 -15.23 -38.07
N MET A 20 -17.62 -14.65 -39.21
CA MET A 20 -16.45 -13.77 -39.26
C MET A 20 -16.65 -12.44 -38.53
N GLY A 21 -17.87 -11.89 -38.53
CA GLY A 21 -18.23 -10.72 -37.74
C GLY A 21 -18.14 -10.99 -36.24
N ASP A 22 -18.65 -12.13 -35.78
CA ASP A 22 -18.64 -12.55 -34.38
C ASP A 22 -17.23 -12.92 -33.90
N LEU A 23 -16.42 -13.58 -34.74
CA LEU A 23 -15.01 -13.87 -34.45
C LEU A 23 -14.18 -12.60 -34.38
N LYS A 24 -14.39 -11.64 -35.28
CA LYS A 24 -13.66 -10.37 -35.28
C LYS A 24 -14.12 -9.47 -34.13
N ALA A 25 -15.40 -9.46 -33.77
CA ALA A 25 -15.91 -8.78 -32.58
C ALA A 25 -15.42 -9.45 -31.29
N SER A 26 -15.33 -10.78 -31.24
CA SER A 26 -14.74 -11.53 -30.12
C SER A 26 -13.23 -11.28 -30.01
N GLN A 27 -12.50 -11.22 -31.12
CA GLN A 27 -11.08 -10.87 -31.15
C GLN A 27 -10.84 -9.40 -30.79
N LEU A 28 -11.65 -8.46 -31.28
CA LEU A 28 -11.58 -7.04 -30.90
C LEU A 28 -11.97 -6.84 -29.43
N HIS A 29 -12.94 -7.59 -28.92
CA HIS A 29 -13.28 -7.60 -27.50
C HIS A 29 -12.15 -8.22 -26.66
N THR A 30 -11.52 -9.30 -27.14
CA THR A 30 -10.35 -9.92 -26.49
C THR A 30 -9.12 -9.02 -26.56
N GLU A 31 -8.89 -8.28 -27.65
CA GLU A 31 -7.80 -7.33 -27.82
C GLU A 31 -8.03 -6.04 -27.02
N ALA A 32 -9.28 -5.58 -26.89
CA ALA A 32 -9.66 -4.49 -26.00
C ALA A 32 -9.52 -4.89 -24.52
N LEU A 33 -9.85 -6.13 -24.15
CA LEU A 33 -9.54 -6.71 -22.85
C LEU A 33 -8.03 -6.93 -22.63
N CYS A 34 -7.22 -6.95 -23.70
CA CYS A 34 -5.76 -7.07 -23.63
C CYS A 34 -5.04 -5.73 -23.44
N GLN A 35 -5.68 -4.59 -23.70
CA GLN A 35 -5.09 -3.29 -23.39
C GLN A 35 -5.33 -2.97 -21.92
N GLU A 36 -4.28 -3.17 -21.12
CA GLU A 36 -4.25 -2.80 -19.71
C GLU A 36 -4.76 -1.35 -19.53
N PRO A 37 -5.76 -1.09 -18.68
CA PRO A 37 -6.21 0.27 -18.42
C PRO A 37 -5.03 1.14 -17.94
N GLN A 38 -4.87 2.32 -18.55
CA GLN A 38 -3.68 3.14 -18.36
C GLN A 38 -3.92 4.31 -17.39
N ASN A 39 -3.08 4.41 -16.36
CA ASN A 39 -2.82 5.62 -15.59
C ASN A 39 -1.30 5.86 -15.48
N ALA A 40 -0.86 6.84 -14.69
CA ALA A 40 0.58 7.13 -14.59
C ALA A 40 1.38 5.94 -14.01
N LEU A 41 0.77 5.15 -13.12
CA LEU A 41 1.40 3.99 -12.49
C LEU A 41 1.38 2.74 -13.39
N THR A 42 0.25 2.40 -14.02
CA THR A 42 0.14 1.17 -14.85
C THR A 42 0.98 1.27 -16.11
N ARG A 43 1.26 2.48 -16.61
CA ARG A 43 2.26 2.73 -17.67
C ARG A 43 3.66 2.28 -17.31
N ARG A 44 4.00 2.29 -16.01
CA ARG A 44 5.32 1.86 -15.50
C ARG A 44 5.43 0.35 -15.31
N PHE A 45 4.36 -0.42 -15.52
CA PHE A 45 4.43 -1.87 -15.40
C PHE A 45 5.37 -2.47 -16.44
N THR A 46 6.13 -3.46 -16.02
CA THR A 46 6.94 -4.32 -16.88
C THR A 46 6.06 -5.32 -17.63
N GLN A 47 6.63 -5.99 -18.65
CA GLN A 47 5.87 -7.02 -19.36
C GLN A 47 5.52 -8.20 -18.44
N ALA A 48 6.46 -8.65 -17.60
CA ALA A 48 6.21 -9.72 -16.64
C ALA A 48 5.08 -9.37 -15.64
N GLU A 49 5.02 -8.11 -15.20
CA GLU A 49 3.93 -7.61 -14.34
C GLU A 49 2.57 -7.64 -15.06
N ARG A 50 2.52 -7.20 -16.32
CA ARG A 50 1.30 -7.28 -17.13
C ARG A 50 0.83 -8.72 -17.34
N ASP A 51 1.76 -9.63 -17.64
CA ASP A 51 1.45 -11.04 -17.85
C ASP A 51 0.93 -11.69 -16.54
N ALA A 52 1.54 -11.36 -15.41
CA ALA A 52 1.08 -11.84 -14.10
C ALA A 52 -0.32 -11.32 -13.74
N LEU A 53 -0.63 -10.04 -14.03
CA LEU A 53 -1.98 -9.49 -13.86
C LEU A 53 -3.00 -10.19 -14.75
N LYS A 54 -2.66 -10.40 -16.02
CA LYS A 54 -3.51 -11.12 -16.98
C LYS A 54 -3.88 -12.51 -16.47
N ASN A 55 -2.96 -13.18 -15.80
CA ASN A 55 -3.19 -14.52 -15.23
C ASN A 55 -3.93 -14.50 -13.89
N LEU A 56 -3.80 -13.43 -13.09
CA LEU A 56 -4.50 -13.31 -11.81
C LEU A 56 -5.99 -12.93 -11.98
N ARG A 57 -6.32 -12.06 -12.94
CA ARG A 57 -7.68 -11.53 -13.14
C ARG A 57 -8.77 -12.60 -13.29
N PRO A 58 -8.61 -13.66 -14.09
CA PRO A 58 -9.62 -14.72 -14.22
C PRO A 58 -9.90 -15.46 -12.91
N MET A 59 -8.98 -15.38 -11.93
CA MET A 59 -9.15 -16.01 -10.62
C MET A 59 -9.95 -15.16 -9.64
N LEU A 60 -10.27 -13.90 -9.96
CA LEU A 60 -10.96 -12.98 -9.03
C LEU A 60 -12.35 -13.46 -8.58
N PRO A 61 -13.20 -14.06 -9.44
CA PRO A 61 -14.48 -14.62 -8.99
C PRO A 61 -14.32 -15.71 -7.93
N GLU A 62 -13.33 -16.60 -8.12
CA GLU A 62 -12.99 -17.68 -7.18
C GLU A 62 -12.36 -17.14 -5.90
N ILE A 63 -11.43 -16.20 -6.01
CA ILE A 63 -10.81 -15.51 -4.87
C ILE A 63 -11.89 -14.89 -3.98
N ARG A 64 -12.83 -14.17 -4.61
CA ARG A 64 -13.95 -13.53 -3.94
C ARG A 64 -14.82 -14.56 -3.22
N SER A 65 -15.31 -15.59 -3.91
CA SER A 65 -16.19 -16.59 -3.27
C SER A 65 -15.47 -17.34 -2.14
N THR A 66 -14.20 -17.66 -2.33
CA THR A 66 -13.37 -18.36 -1.32
C THR A 66 -13.10 -17.50 -0.09
N ALA A 67 -12.95 -16.19 -0.26
CA ALA A 67 -12.70 -15.28 0.84
C ALA A 67 -13.96 -14.99 1.68
N TYR A 68 -15.09 -14.76 1.03
CA TYR A 68 -16.30 -14.28 1.69
C TYR A 68 -17.30 -15.39 2.08
N GLY A 69 -17.26 -16.55 1.42
CA GLY A 69 -18.19 -17.66 1.65
C GLY A 69 -19.62 -17.34 1.17
N GLY A 70 -20.63 -17.73 1.94
CA GLY A 70 -22.05 -17.56 1.55
C GLY A 70 -22.51 -16.10 1.43
N ASP A 71 -21.83 -15.16 2.08
CA ASP A 71 -22.12 -13.73 2.07
C ASP A 71 -21.09 -13.01 1.18
N THR A 72 -21.12 -13.35 -0.11
CA THR A 72 -20.17 -12.85 -1.11
C THR A 72 -20.68 -11.52 -1.70
N PRO A 73 -19.96 -10.41 -1.49
CA PRO A 73 -20.32 -9.13 -2.11
C PRO A 73 -20.17 -9.21 -3.64
N LYS A 74 -20.80 -8.32 -4.39
CA LYS A 74 -20.63 -8.27 -5.86
C LYS A 74 -19.21 -7.88 -6.25
N THR A 75 -18.66 -6.87 -5.57
CA THR A 75 -17.33 -6.31 -5.83
C THR A 75 -16.41 -6.50 -4.63
N ILE A 76 -15.10 -6.44 -4.85
CA ILE A 76 -14.10 -6.38 -3.78
C ILE A 76 -13.75 -4.90 -3.53
N SER A 77 -13.67 -4.50 -2.26
CA SER A 77 -13.19 -3.16 -1.88
C SER A 77 -11.89 -3.29 -1.08
N LEU A 78 -10.82 -2.69 -1.59
CA LEU A 78 -9.51 -2.66 -0.95
C LEU A 78 -8.97 -1.24 -0.96
N TRP A 79 -8.71 -0.70 0.25
CA TRP A 79 -8.05 0.60 0.43
C TRP A 79 -8.68 1.77 -0.35
N GLY A 80 -10.01 1.78 -0.49
CA GLY A 80 -10.76 2.80 -1.23
C GLY A 80 -10.90 2.55 -2.73
N VAL A 81 -10.36 1.43 -3.23
CA VAL A 81 -10.47 1.02 -4.64
C VAL A 81 -11.44 -0.16 -4.78
N THR A 82 -12.42 0.01 -5.66
CA THR A 82 -13.33 -1.06 -6.06
C THR A 82 -12.72 -1.89 -7.18
N ILE A 83 -12.73 -3.21 -7.01
CA ILE A 83 -12.32 -4.22 -7.99
C ILE A 83 -13.56 -5.04 -8.34
N ASP A 84 -14.01 -4.96 -9.59
CA ASP A 84 -15.08 -5.80 -10.11
C ASP A 84 -14.48 -7.10 -10.66
N PRO A 85 -14.81 -8.29 -10.11
CA PRO A 85 -14.33 -9.55 -10.67
C PRO A 85 -14.87 -9.87 -12.07
N GLN A 86 -15.97 -9.24 -12.51
CA GLN A 86 -16.53 -9.41 -13.85
C GLN A 86 -15.87 -8.48 -14.87
N ASP A 87 -15.43 -7.30 -14.44
CA ASP A 87 -14.67 -6.35 -15.25
C ASP A 87 -13.48 -5.75 -14.48
N PRO A 88 -12.45 -6.56 -14.21
CA PRO A 88 -11.31 -6.13 -13.40
C PRO A 88 -10.37 -5.18 -14.15
N ALA A 89 -10.63 -4.90 -15.42
CA ALA A 89 -9.88 -3.96 -16.25
C ALA A 89 -10.61 -2.61 -16.42
N ALA A 90 -11.83 -2.45 -15.88
CA ALA A 90 -12.57 -1.18 -15.93
C ALA A 90 -11.86 -0.02 -15.23
N ASN A 91 -11.08 -0.30 -14.18
CA ASN A 91 -10.47 0.72 -13.32
C ASN A 91 -8.96 0.48 -13.23
N PRO A 92 -8.09 1.37 -13.77
CA PRO A 92 -6.64 1.20 -13.70
C PRO A 92 -6.11 1.15 -12.26
N ARG A 93 -6.80 1.78 -11.30
CA ARG A 93 -6.46 1.71 -9.88
C ARG A 93 -6.60 0.28 -9.33
N ALA A 94 -7.55 -0.50 -9.82
CA ALA A 94 -7.71 -1.91 -9.45
C ALA A 94 -6.48 -2.72 -9.86
N SER A 95 -5.92 -2.47 -11.04
CA SER A 95 -4.67 -3.09 -11.49
C SER A 95 -3.49 -2.76 -10.58
N VAL A 96 -3.38 -1.50 -10.12
CA VAL A 96 -2.36 -1.07 -9.17
C VAL A 96 -2.50 -1.81 -7.84
N VAL A 97 -3.72 -1.93 -7.31
CA VAL A 97 -3.98 -2.67 -6.06
C VAL A 97 -3.63 -4.15 -6.21
N LEU A 98 -4.05 -4.81 -7.30
CA LEU A 98 -3.72 -6.22 -7.57
C LEU A 98 -2.21 -6.42 -7.73
N MET A 99 -1.51 -5.46 -8.34
CA MET A 99 -0.06 -5.50 -8.51
C MET A 99 0.68 -5.55 -7.18
N LYS A 100 0.16 -4.94 -6.11
CA LYS A 100 0.77 -5.03 -4.76
C LYS A 100 0.90 -6.47 -4.27
N PHE A 101 -0.14 -7.27 -4.47
CA PHE A 101 -0.15 -8.70 -4.08
C PHE A 101 0.85 -9.50 -4.93
N LEU A 102 0.88 -9.24 -6.23
CA LEU A 102 1.84 -9.88 -7.15
C LEU A 102 3.28 -9.54 -6.77
N ARG A 103 3.61 -8.25 -6.58
CA ARG A 103 4.96 -7.81 -6.18
C ARG A 103 5.38 -8.38 -4.83
N ALA A 104 4.49 -8.43 -3.85
CA ALA A 104 4.75 -9.04 -2.53
C ALA A 104 5.06 -10.54 -2.60
N ARG A 105 4.70 -11.20 -3.71
CA ARG A 105 4.96 -12.62 -3.98
C ARG A 105 5.83 -12.84 -5.22
N LYS A 106 6.65 -11.85 -5.59
CA LYS A 106 7.62 -11.95 -6.71
C LYS A 106 6.97 -12.40 -8.02
N LEU A 107 5.75 -11.91 -8.28
CA LEU A 107 4.90 -12.23 -9.43
C LEU A 107 4.42 -13.69 -9.51
N ASP A 108 4.54 -14.46 -8.42
CA ASP A 108 3.88 -15.76 -8.31
C ASP A 108 2.36 -15.56 -8.16
N VAL A 109 1.64 -15.89 -9.23
CA VAL A 109 0.19 -15.70 -9.32
C VAL A 109 -0.57 -16.55 -8.30
N GLY A 110 -0.12 -17.78 -8.04
CA GLY A 110 -0.76 -18.70 -7.09
C GLY A 110 -0.58 -18.21 -5.65
N ALA A 111 0.62 -17.81 -5.29
CA ALA A 111 0.91 -17.24 -3.98
C ALA A 111 0.22 -15.87 -3.77
N ALA A 112 0.13 -15.04 -4.81
CA ALA A 112 -0.61 -13.77 -4.75
C ALA A 112 -2.11 -14.00 -4.56
N LYS A 113 -2.70 -14.99 -5.25
CA LYS A 113 -4.08 -15.44 -5.03
C LYS A 113 -4.31 -15.85 -3.57
N THR A 114 -3.45 -16.70 -3.01
CA THR A 114 -3.55 -17.13 -1.60
C THR A 114 -3.49 -15.93 -0.65
N LEU A 115 -2.51 -15.04 -0.83
CA LEU A 115 -2.39 -13.83 -0.02
C LEU A 115 -3.65 -12.95 -0.13
N LEU A 116 -4.18 -12.74 -1.33
CA LEU A 116 -5.38 -11.92 -1.52
C LEU A 116 -6.59 -12.53 -0.78
N ILE A 117 -6.77 -13.84 -0.82
CA ILE A 117 -7.83 -14.53 -0.05
C ILE A 117 -7.64 -14.32 1.47
N GLU A 118 -6.42 -14.48 1.97
CA GLU A 118 -6.09 -14.30 3.39
C GLU A 118 -6.37 -12.86 3.86
N VAL A 119 -5.94 -11.86 3.07
CA VAL A 119 -6.21 -10.45 3.36
C VAL A 119 -7.70 -10.18 3.39
N LEU A 120 -8.46 -10.63 2.38
CA LEU A 120 -9.92 -10.39 2.33
C LEU A 120 -10.65 -11.02 3.52
N ARG A 121 -10.26 -12.24 3.92
CA ARG A 121 -10.81 -12.90 5.11
C ARG A 121 -10.51 -12.14 6.39
N TRP A 122 -9.25 -11.75 6.57
CA TRP A 122 -8.83 -11.00 7.76
C TRP A 122 -9.55 -9.64 7.85
N ARG A 123 -9.69 -8.93 6.74
CA ARG A 123 -10.45 -7.67 6.69
C ARG A 123 -11.89 -7.84 7.13
N LYS A 124 -12.56 -8.93 6.72
CA LYS A 124 -13.91 -9.27 7.18
C LYS A 124 -13.94 -9.58 8.69
N GLN A 125 -12.95 -10.32 9.20
CA GLN A 125 -12.87 -10.68 10.62
C GLN A 125 -12.64 -9.47 11.54
N VAL A 126 -11.84 -8.50 11.10
CA VAL A 126 -11.54 -7.28 11.85
C VAL A 126 -12.65 -6.23 11.71
N ASP A 127 -13.51 -6.37 10.70
CA ASP A 127 -14.55 -5.41 10.33
C ASP A 127 -13.95 -4.03 10.02
N ILE A 128 -13.19 -3.98 8.93
CA ILE A 128 -12.47 -2.76 8.50
C ILE A 128 -13.42 -1.56 8.35
N ASP A 129 -14.62 -1.77 7.84
CA ASP A 129 -15.54 -0.67 7.59
C ASP A 129 -16.06 -0.07 8.91
N ASP A 130 -16.34 -0.90 9.91
CA ASP A 130 -16.73 -0.42 11.23
C ASP A 130 -15.58 0.29 11.97
N ILE A 131 -14.37 -0.30 12.01
CA ILE A 131 -13.23 0.32 12.73
C ILE A 131 -12.84 1.69 12.17
N MET A 132 -13.09 1.96 10.89
CA MET A 132 -12.80 3.26 10.28
C MET A 132 -13.68 4.37 10.85
N THR A 133 -14.87 4.02 11.38
CA THR A 133 -15.79 4.96 12.02
C THR A 133 -15.57 5.11 13.52
N ARG A 134 -14.88 4.15 14.16
CA ARG A 134 -14.63 4.15 15.61
C ARG A 134 -13.52 5.13 16.00
N GLN A 135 -13.63 5.66 17.22
CA GLN A 135 -12.54 6.36 17.90
C GLN A 135 -11.79 5.40 18.82
N PHE A 136 -10.45 5.45 18.77
CA PHE A 136 -9.59 4.66 19.63
C PHE A 136 -8.93 5.56 20.68
N PRO A 137 -9.00 5.21 21.96
CA PRO A 137 -8.29 5.93 23.00
C PRO A 137 -6.77 5.71 22.89
N GLY A 138 -6.00 6.60 23.51
CA GLY A 138 -4.54 6.53 23.57
C GLY A 138 -3.84 7.59 22.73
N THR A 139 -2.56 7.76 23.00
CA THR A 139 -1.76 8.83 22.39
C THR A 139 -1.37 8.44 20.97
N LYS A 140 -1.76 9.28 20.01
CA LYS A 140 -1.34 9.14 18.62
C LYS A 140 0.14 9.49 18.49
N MET A 141 0.89 8.65 17.78
CA MET A 141 2.21 9.05 17.29
C MET A 141 2.04 10.31 16.41
N PRO A 142 2.80 11.40 16.66
CA PRO A 142 2.75 12.55 15.78
C PRO A 142 3.20 12.17 14.38
N THR A 143 2.27 12.28 13.42
CA THR A 143 2.48 11.87 12.04
C THR A 143 1.98 12.96 11.09
N THR A 144 2.77 13.28 10.07
CA THR A 144 2.37 14.20 9.00
C THR A 144 2.83 13.74 7.63
N LYS A 145 2.07 14.13 6.60
CA LYS A 145 2.43 14.01 5.19
C LYS A 145 2.97 15.36 4.73
N PHE A 146 4.20 15.40 4.21
CA PHE A 146 4.79 16.63 3.70
C PHE A 146 5.77 16.33 2.57
N GLY A 147 5.69 17.07 1.46
CA GLY A 147 6.57 16.89 0.31
C GLY A 147 6.44 15.53 -0.39
N LYS A 148 7.25 15.34 -1.43
CA LYS A 148 7.29 14.12 -2.24
C LYS A 148 8.72 13.62 -2.45
N ASP A 149 8.88 12.31 -2.60
CA ASP A 149 10.14 11.73 -3.07
C ASP A 149 10.33 11.95 -4.58
N ARG A 150 11.50 11.58 -5.10
CA ARG A 150 11.84 11.75 -6.53
C ARG A 150 10.98 10.91 -7.47
N GLU A 151 10.28 9.90 -6.96
CA GLU A 151 9.30 9.13 -7.73
C GLU A 151 7.88 9.68 -7.60
N GLY A 152 7.71 10.83 -6.95
CA GLY A 152 6.45 11.51 -6.71
C GLY A 152 5.63 10.91 -5.57
N GLN A 153 6.14 9.93 -4.82
CA GLN A 153 5.41 9.34 -3.70
C GLN A 153 5.42 10.30 -2.50
N PRO A 154 4.32 10.40 -1.73
CA PRO A 154 4.29 11.25 -0.55
C PRO A 154 5.30 10.80 0.51
N VAL A 155 5.88 11.76 1.22
CA VAL A 155 6.75 11.49 2.36
C VAL A 155 5.95 11.62 3.66
N ILE A 156 5.98 10.57 4.47
CA ILE A 156 5.35 10.52 5.78
C ILE A 156 6.41 10.66 6.87
N TYR A 157 6.28 11.71 7.67
CA TYR A 157 7.11 11.98 8.83
C TYR A 157 6.43 11.50 10.09
N ASN A 158 7.14 10.73 10.91
CA ASN A 158 6.68 10.25 12.21
C ASN A 158 7.68 10.68 13.28
N LEU A 159 7.20 11.20 14.41
CA LEU A 159 8.05 11.52 15.55
C LEU A 159 7.92 10.45 16.63
N ILE A 160 9.02 9.78 16.96
CA ILE A 160 9.06 8.88 18.13
C ILE A 160 9.42 9.70 19.36
N ASN A 161 8.51 9.70 20.33
CA ASN A 161 8.69 10.24 21.68
C ASN A 161 8.37 9.17 22.74
N GLN A 162 8.61 9.47 24.01
CA GLN A 162 8.37 8.52 25.11
C GLN A 162 6.92 8.01 25.15
N GLU A 163 5.95 8.88 24.89
CA GLU A 163 4.52 8.54 24.94
C GLU A 163 4.10 7.60 23.81
N SER A 164 4.52 7.89 22.58
CA SER A 164 4.35 7.01 21.42
C SER A 164 5.10 5.69 21.61
N THR A 165 6.27 5.69 22.25
CA THR A 165 7.02 4.46 22.57
C THR A 165 6.24 3.60 23.57
N LYS A 166 5.64 4.21 24.60
CA LYS A 166 4.71 3.52 25.52
C LYS A 166 3.48 2.99 24.78
N SER A 167 2.89 3.76 23.86
CA SER A 167 1.73 3.30 23.08
C SER A 167 2.08 2.14 22.12
N ILE A 168 3.25 2.19 21.49
CA ILE A 168 3.74 1.12 20.61
C ILE A 168 4.05 -0.14 21.40
N CYS A 169 4.68 -0.03 22.58
CA CYS A 169 5.27 -1.16 23.28
C CYS A 169 4.51 -1.65 24.52
N ALA A 170 3.66 -0.83 25.13
CA ALA A 170 3.12 -1.08 26.47
C ALA A 170 1.59 -1.05 26.57
N GLU A 171 0.85 -0.62 25.55
CA GLU A 171 -0.56 -0.30 25.80
C GLU A 171 -1.49 -1.50 25.93
N LEU A 172 -1.13 -2.69 25.44
CA LEU A 172 -2.03 -3.84 25.46
C LEU A 172 -1.20 -5.13 25.48
N GLU A 173 -1.74 -6.19 26.07
CA GLU A 173 -1.24 -7.55 25.84
C GLU A 173 -1.04 -7.71 24.33
N ALA A 174 0.17 -8.05 23.89
CA ALA A 174 0.44 -8.32 22.48
C ALA A 174 -0.63 -9.31 22.00
N ASP A 175 -1.37 -8.95 20.96
CA ASP A 175 -2.53 -9.65 20.40
C ASP A 175 -3.91 -9.35 20.98
N SER A 176 -4.06 -8.32 21.82
CA SER A 176 -5.40 -7.83 22.13
C SER A 176 -6.11 -7.29 20.87
N LYS A 177 -7.42 -7.54 20.79
CA LYS A 177 -8.29 -7.08 19.69
C LYS A 177 -8.11 -5.58 19.41
N MET A 178 -7.98 -4.76 20.46
CA MET A 178 -7.84 -3.31 20.34
C MET A 178 -6.53 -2.90 19.65
N VAL A 179 -5.40 -3.62 19.86
CA VAL A 179 -4.13 -3.32 19.14
C VAL A 179 -4.30 -3.56 17.66
N ILE A 180 -4.92 -4.69 17.32
CA ILE A 180 -5.12 -5.12 15.94
C ILE A 180 -6.02 -4.12 15.22
N GLU A 181 -7.17 -3.78 15.80
CA GLU A 181 -8.12 -2.83 15.23
C GLU A 181 -7.51 -1.44 15.07
N ARG A 182 -6.82 -0.92 16.11
CA ARG A 182 -6.15 0.39 16.04
C ARG A 182 -5.05 0.42 14.96
N THR A 183 -4.23 -0.64 14.91
CA THR A 183 -3.18 -0.77 13.90
C THR A 183 -3.77 -0.84 12.49
N ALA A 184 -4.81 -1.67 12.31
CA ALA A 184 -5.51 -1.79 11.06
C ALA A 184 -6.08 -0.44 10.61
N ARG A 185 -6.76 0.30 11.50
CA ARG A 185 -7.29 1.63 11.20
C ARG A 185 -6.22 2.60 10.72
N ASN A 186 -5.09 2.70 11.42
CA ASN A 186 -4.01 3.61 11.04
C ASN A 186 -3.42 3.25 9.66
N LEU A 187 -3.28 1.96 9.36
CA LEU A 187 -2.78 1.49 8.07
C LEU A 187 -3.82 1.69 6.96
N GLU A 188 -5.10 1.50 7.25
CA GLU A 188 -6.19 1.82 6.31
C GLU A 188 -6.25 3.30 5.97
N GLN A 189 -6.11 4.19 6.96
CA GLN A 189 -6.08 5.64 6.74
C GLN A 189 -4.94 6.03 5.80
N LEU A 190 -3.74 5.49 6.04
CA LEU A 190 -2.61 5.68 5.14
C LEU A 190 -2.91 5.14 3.74
N ALA A 191 -3.37 3.89 3.64
CA ALA A 191 -3.63 3.25 2.35
C ALA A 191 -4.71 3.98 1.55
N ARG A 192 -5.77 4.47 2.21
CA ARG A 192 -6.86 5.24 1.59
C ARG A 192 -6.48 6.68 1.24
N SER A 193 -5.37 7.19 1.79
CA SER A 193 -4.83 8.52 1.45
C SER A 193 -4.09 8.57 0.10
N LEU A 194 -3.81 7.40 -0.49
CA LEU A 194 -3.16 7.26 -1.79
C LEU A 194 -4.20 7.25 -2.92
N ASP A 195 -3.87 7.86 -4.06
CA ASP A 195 -4.79 7.97 -5.20
C ASP A 195 -4.82 6.71 -6.09
N TYR A 196 -3.77 5.89 -6.05
CA TYR A 196 -3.54 4.74 -6.94
C TYR A 196 -3.54 5.10 -8.44
N GLU A 197 -3.37 6.37 -8.76
CA GLU A 197 -3.27 6.93 -10.11
C GLU A 197 -1.87 7.42 -10.41
N THR A 198 -1.29 8.15 -9.46
CA THR A 198 0.07 8.71 -9.50
C THR A 198 0.93 8.22 -8.34
N THR A 199 0.29 7.80 -7.23
CA THR A 199 0.95 7.34 -6.01
C THR A 199 0.30 6.08 -5.47
N ASP A 200 1.12 5.10 -5.09
CA ASP A 200 0.64 3.85 -4.47
C ASP A 200 1.50 3.43 -3.27
N ARG A 201 2.58 4.14 -2.98
CA ARG A 201 3.49 3.86 -1.89
C ARG A 201 3.84 5.15 -1.15
N VAL A 202 4.56 5.02 -0.05
CA VAL A 202 5.08 6.16 0.71
C VAL A 202 6.56 6.01 1.04
N THR A 203 7.28 7.13 1.07
CA THR A 203 8.58 7.20 1.75
C THR A 203 8.33 7.54 3.21
N ARG A 204 8.92 6.77 4.14
CA ARG A 204 8.77 7.01 5.59
C ARG A 204 10.04 7.60 6.18
N VAL A 205 9.89 8.67 6.95
CA VAL A 205 10.95 9.28 7.75
C VAL A 205 10.52 9.26 9.21
N THR A 206 11.18 8.47 10.01
CA THR A 206 10.94 8.35 11.45
C THR A 206 12.01 9.12 12.20
N ASP A 207 11.61 10.21 12.85
CA ASP A 207 12.48 11.07 13.64
C ASP A 207 12.57 10.56 15.08
N MET A 208 13.78 10.28 15.53
CA MET A 208 14.09 9.78 16.87
C MET A 208 14.74 10.85 17.77
N THR A 209 14.62 12.14 17.42
CA THR A 209 15.21 13.25 18.18
C THR A 209 14.81 13.25 19.66
N LEU A 210 13.57 12.85 19.97
CA LEU A 210 13.05 12.83 21.35
C LEU A 210 13.29 11.51 22.08
N MET A 211 14.05 10.58 21.49
CA MET A 211 14.36 9.30 22.13
C MET A 211 15.66 9.37 22.92
N SER A 212 15.60 9.01 24.20
CA SER A 212 16.77 8.80 25.05
C SER A 212 17.17 7.32 25.11
N LEU A 213 18.40 7.03 25.54
CA LEU A 213 18.83 5.65 25.81
C LEU A 213 18.08 5.01 26.98
N GLU A 214 17.54 5.82 27.90
CA GLU A 214 16.74 5.34 29.03
C GLU A 214 15.37 4.85 28.56
N ASP A 215 14.77 5.52 27.57
CA ASP A 215 13.53 5.05 26.92
C ASP A 215 13.73 3.68 26.26
N LEU A 216 14.97 3.35 25.86
CA LEU A 216 15.35 2.09 25.23
C LEU A 216 15.80 1.01 26.24
N GLY A 217 16.24 1.40 27.44
CA GLY A 217 16.90 0.54 28.42
C GLY A 217 15.96 -0.25 29.35
N GLY A 218 14.65 -0.06 29.24
CA GLY A 218 13.67 -0.84 30.00
C GLY A 218 13.40 -2.20 29.39
N SER A 219 13.65 -3.28 30.14
CA SER A 219 13.29 -4.68 29.84
C SER A 219 11.78 -4.95 29.64
N LYS A 220 10.97 -3.93 29.37
CA LYS A 220 9.51 -3.94 29.24
C LYS A 220 9.00 -3.58 27.85
N LEU A 221 9.87 -3.19 26.92
CA LEU A 221 9.44 -2.91 25.54
C LEU A 221 9.40 -4.22 24.74
N ALA A 222 8.38 -5.04 25.00
CA ALA A 222 8.07 -6.15 24.12
C ALA A 222 7.90 -5.59 22.70
N GLN A 223 8.46 -6.27 21.69
CA GLN A 223 8.18 -5.96 20.30
C GLN A 223 6.67 -5.86 20.13
N ASN A 224 6.19 -4.85 19.39
CA ASN A 224 4.81 -4.87 18.93
C ASN A 224 4.70 -5.90 17.79
N ALA A 225 4.83 -7.19 18.16
CA ALA A 225 4.78 -8.32 17.27
C ALA A 225 3.45 -8.31 16.49
N THR A 226 2.39 -7.81 17.11
CA THR A 226 1.09 -7.60 16.48
C THR A 226 1.17 -6.58 15.34
N TYR A 227 1.77 -5.40 15.54
CA TYR A 227 1.96 -4.39 14.48
C TYR A 227 2.75 -4.96 13.31
N VAL A 228 3.89 -5.56 13.62
CA VAL A 228 4.79 -6.17 12.63
C VAL A 228 4.04 -7.23 11.82
N ARG A 229 3.32 -8.12 12.51
CA ARG A 229 2.51 -9.17 11.89
C ARG A 229 1.42 -8.58 10.99
N VAL A 230 0.66 -7.60 11.47
CA VAL A 230 -0.43 -6.99 10.69
C VAL A 230 0.08 -6.31 9.43
N VAL A 231 1.15 -5.50 9.54
CA VAL A 231 1.77 -4.84 8.38
C VAL A 231 2.27 -5.87 7.36
N ARG A 232 3.03 -6.85 7.83
CA ARG A 232 3.66 -7.87 6.98
C ARG A 232 2.63 -8.74 6.26
N ASP A 233 1.59 -9.17 6.97
CA ASP A 233 0.65 -10.18 6.48
C ASP A 233 -0.51 -9.57 5.69
N TYR A 234 -0.91 -8.33 5.99
CA TYR A 234 -2.15 -7.74 5.43
C TYR A 234 -2.00 -6.44 4.66
N TYR A 235 -0.83 -5.79 4.68
CA TYR A 235 -0.58 -4.53 3.95
C TYR A 235 0.64 -4.64 3.04
N PRO A 236 0.55 -5.41 1.94
CA PRO A 236 1.67 -5.60 1.03
C PRO A 236 2.06 -4.31 0.30
N ASP A 237 3.37 -4.09 0.17
CA ASP A 237 3.98 -3.16 -0.79
C ASP A 237 3.50 -1.69 -0.69
N PHE A 238 3.45 -1.14 0.53
CA PHE A 238 3.07 0.26 0.80
C PHE A 238 4.22 1.23 1.03
N SER A 239 5.46 0.76 1.17
CA SER A 239 6.61 1.62 1.48
C SER A 239 7.69 1.51 0.41
N THR A 240 8.12 2.65 -0.15
CA THR A 240 9.28 2.71 -1.06
C THR A 240 10.60 2.65 -0.30
N SER A 241 10.68 3.41 0.79
CA SER A 241 11.87 3.53 1.63
C SER A 241 11.48 3.91 3.05
N TRP A 242 12.32 3.51 4.02
CA TRP A 242 12.16 3.87 5.41
C TRP A 242 13.49 4.37 5.98
N PHE A 243 13.51 5.60 6.47
CA PHE A 243 14.62 6.21 7.18
C PHE A 243 14.31 6.41 8.66
N ALA A 244 15.22 6.00 9.54
CA ALA A 244 15.21 6.38 10.95
C ALA A 244 16.28 7.47 11.15
N VAL A 245 15.86 8.72 11.34
CA VAL A 245 16.72 9.90 11.43
C VAL A 245 16.90 10.34 12.87
N ASN A 246 18.00 11.04 13.16
CA ASN A 246 18.42 11.34 14.53
C ASN A 246 18.55 10.09 15.41
N ALA A 247 18.72 8.93 14.78
CA ALA A 247 18.77 7.65 15.46
C ALA A 247 20.08 7.52 16.24
N PRO A 248 20.04 7.02 17.49
CA PRO A 248 21.26 6.58 18.16
C PRO A 248 21.94 5.49 17.32
N MET A 249 23.23 5.68 16.99
CA MET A 249 24.00 4.73 16.16
C MET A 249 24.50 3.49 16.93
N LEU A 250 23.83 3.15 18.04
CA LEU A 250 24.11 1.94 18.81
C LEU A 250 23.44 0.74 18.13
N LEU A 251 24.19 -0.35 17.93
CA LEU A 251 23.67 -1.55 17.24
C LEU A 251 22.44 -2.15 17.92
N SER A 252 22.35 -2.09 19.25
CA SER A 252 21.18 -2.55 20.01
C SER A 252 19.91 -1.76 19.65
N VAL A 253 20.04 -0.44 19.50
CA VAL A 253 18.95 0.46 19.11
C VAL A 253 18.56 0.22 17.66
N GLN A 254 19.54 0.05 16.77
CA GLN A 254 19.27 -0.26 15.37
C GLN A 254 18.55 -1.60 15.20
N SER A 255 18.99 -2.63 15.92
CA SER A 255 18.34 -3.94 15.93
C SER A 255 16.89 -3.85 16.44
N TRP A 256 16.66 -3.10 17.53
CA TRP A 256 15.33 -2.87 18.07
C TRP A 256 14.41 -2.12 17.10
N VAL A 257 14.84 -0.99 16.53
CA VAL A 257 14.06 -0.23 15.54
C VAL A 257 13.77 -1.07 14.30
N ALA A 258 14.76 -1.82 13.80
CA ALA A 258 14.54 -2.72 12.66
C ALA A 258 13.51 -3.82 12.98
N SER A 259 13.45 -4.30 14.23
CA SER A 259 12.46 -5.30 14.66
C SER A 259 11.03 -4.75 14.72
N LEU A 260 10.85 -3.45 15.00
CA LEU A 260 9.53 -2.81 15.01
C LEU A 260 8.97 -2.53 13.61
N PHE A 261 9.87 -2.46 12.62
CA PHE A 261 9.59 -1.86 11.33
C PHE A 261 9.96 -2.83 10.22
N VAL A 262 9.11 -3.85 10.06
CA VAL A 262 9.17 -4.73 8.89
C VAL A 262 8.54 -3.98 7.72
N ALA A 263 9.36 -3.59 6.74
CA ALA A 263 8.82 -3.13 5.48
C ALA A 263 8.21 -4.34 4.74
N PRO A 264 6.94 -4.25 4.30
CA PRO A 264 6.35 -5.31 3.49
C PRO A 264 7.15 -5.45 2.19
N GLY A 265 7.67 -6.65 1.92
CA GLY A 265 8.55 -6.93 0.77
C GLY A 265 10.05 -6.99 1.06
N GLY A 266 10.48 -6.88 2.33
CA GLY A 266 11.88 -7.05 2.72
C GLY A 266 12.74 -5.78 2.66
N GLY A 267 12.11 -4.61 2.56
CA GLY A 267 12.80 -3.32 2.71
C GLY A 267 13.45 -3.17 4.08
N LYS A 268 14.67 -2.62 4.11
CA LYS A 268 15.43 -2.38 5.34
C LYS A 268 15.27 -0.94 5.79
N VAL A 269 15.09 -0.74 7.10
CA VAL A 269 15.18 0.59 7.70
C VAL A 269 16.62 1.10 7.55
N GLN A 270 16.76 2.30 7.00
CA GLN A 270 18.04 2.98 6.85
C GLN A 270 18.25 3.92 8.03
N PHE A 271 19.27 3.65 8.84
CA PHE A 271 19.61 4.47 9.99
C PHE A 271 20.46 5.66 9.57
N VAL A 272 20.05 6.85 9.99
CA VAL A 272 20.73 8.11 9.72
C VAL A 272 21.05 8.77 11.05
N GLY A 273 22.31 9.22 11.17
CA GLY A 273 22.81 9.87 12.37
C GLY A 273 22.13 11.20 12.68
N LYS A 274 22.63 11.87 13.71
CA LYS A 274 22.07 13.12 14.21
C LYS A 274 22.45 14.34 13.35
N GLY A 275 21.53 15.30 13.33
CA GLY A 275 21.75 16.64 12.79
C GLY A 275 21.38 16.81 11.31
N ALA A 276 20.85 17.98 10.98
CA ALA A 276 20.31 18.33 9.67
C ALA A 276 21.28 18.05 8.51
N LYS A 277 22.57 18.36 8.65
CA LYS A 277 23.59 18.11 7.61
C LYS A 277 23.74 16.62 7.26
N THR A 278 23.78 15.76 8.28
CA THR A 278 23.86 14.31 8.12
C THR A 278 22.58 13.76 7.49
N ILE A 279 21.45 14.30 7.92
CA ILE A 279 20.13 13.86 7.48
C ILE A 279 19.90 14.19 6.01
N VAL A 280 20.11 15.45 5.60
CA VAL A 280 19.95 15.84 4.18
C VAL A 280 20.92 15.08 3.28
N GLN A 281 22.17 14.82 3.72
CA GLN A 281 23.12 14.06 2.92
C GLN A 281 22.56 12.69 2.52
N LYS A 282 21.83 12.02 3.42
CA LYS A 282 21.22 10.71 3.13
C LYS A 282 19.85 10.81 2.47
N LEU A 283 18.95 11.65 3.00
CA LEU A 283 17.59 11.79 2.46
C LEU A 283 17.61 12.40 1.05
N SER A 284 18.62 13.20 0.70
CA SER A 284 18.76 13.77 -0.64
C SER A 284 19.07 12.73 -1.73
N GLU A 285 19.30 11.46 -1.39
CA GLU A 285 19.34 10.38 -2.37
C GLU A 285 17.95 10.04 -2.92
N VAL A 286 16.89 10.24 -2.11
CA VAL A 286 15.51 9.82 -2.44
C VAL A 286 14.51 10.98 -2.49
N ILE A 287 14.69 12.04 -1.70
CA ILE A 287 13.83 13.22 -1.64
C ILE A 287 14.61 14.44 -2.18
N ASP A 288 14.01 15.27 -3.03
CA ASP A 288 14.68 16.50 -3.46
C ASP A 288 14.84 17.44 -2.25
N PRO A 289 16.00 18.09 -2.02
CA PRO A 289 16.13 19.08 -0.95
C PRO A 289 15.06 20.18 -0.96
N ALA A 290 14.45 20.52 -2.12
CA ALA A 290 13.33 21.45 -2.21
C ALA A 290 11.99 20.91 -1.66
N GLU A 291 11.85 19.59 -1.54
CA GLU A 291 10.70 18.90 -0.95
C GLU A 291 10.96 18.46 0.50
N LEU A 292 12.23 18.49 0.94
CA LEU A 292 12.65 18.12 2.28
C LEU A 292 12.52 19.30 3.27
N PRO A 293 11.90 19.12 4.45
CA PRO A 293 11.79 20.15 5.48
C PRO A 293 13.13 20.71 5.94
N GLU A 294 13.15 22.01 6.27
CA GLU A 294 14.35 22.71 6.78
C GLU A 294 14.93 22.06 8.04
N GLN A 295 14.10 21.54 8.96
CA GLN A 295 14.56 20.86 10.17
C GLN A 295 15.41 19.59 9.88
N PHE A 296 15.27 19.02 8.68
CA PHE A 296 16.05 17.87 8.22
C PHE A 296 17.17 18.28 7.23
N GLY A 297 17.44 19.57 7.10
CA GLY A 297 18.50 20.14 6.26
C GLY A 297 18.09 20.41 4.81
N GLY A 298 16.80 20.31 4.48
CA GLY A 298 16.27 20.71 3.18
C GLY A 298 15.96 22.20 3.08
N ARG A 299 15.15 22.56 2.09
CA ARG A 299 14.75 23.95 1.74
C ARG A 299 13.24 24.15 1.76
N ALA A 300 12.46 23.10 2.05
CA ALA A 300 11.02 23.18 2.05
C ALA A 300 10.52 23.81 3.36
N THR A 301 9.81 24.92 3.23
CA THR A 301 9.12 25.59 4.34
C THR A 301 7.71 25.02 4.53
N GLY A 302 7.16 25.10 5.74
CA GLY A 302 5.75 24.73 6.00
C GLY A 302 5.54 23.46 6.83
N PHE A 303 6.62 22.79 7.24
CA PHE A 303 6.56 21.75 8.25
C PHE A 303 7.75 21.83 9.20
N TYR A 304 7.44 21.87 10.49
CA TYR A 304 8.39 21.70 11.58
C TYR A 304 7.67 21.02 12.76
N TRP A 305 8.41 20.25 13.55
CA TRP A 305 7.88 19.73 14.81
C TRP A 305 7.77 20.89 15.81
N LYS A 306 6.56 21.15 16.33
CA LYS A 306 6.36 22.05 17.48
C LYS A 306 6.82 21.32 18.75
N LEU A 307 8.12 21.39 19.05
CA LEU A 307 8.72 20.83 20.28
C LEU A 307 8.69 21.87 21.40
N GLU A 308 8.46 21.46 22.65
CA GLU A 308 8.53 22.37 23.81
C GLU A 308 9.91 23.06 23.85
N GLY A 309 9.91 24.39 23.95
CA GLY A 309 11.11 25.22 23.94
C GLY A 309 11.63 25.67 22.57
N SER A 310 10.96 25.33 21.46
CA SER A 310 11.27 25.88 20.13
C SER A 310 10.65 27.26 19.90
N THR A 311 11.42 28.20 19.33
CA THR A 311 10.93 29.54 18.98
C THR A 311 9.84 29.46 17.89
N PRO A 312 8.78 30.31 17.94
CA PRO A 312 7.68 30.22 16.97
C PRO A 312 8.15 30.65 15.58
N GLY A 313 8.06 29.76 14.59
CA GLY A 313 8.15 30.10 13.18
C GLY A 313 6.83 29.75 12.49
N THR A 314 6.10 30.78 12.03
CA THR A 314 4.89 30.76 11.19
C THR A 314 4.01 29.50 11.20
N ASP A 315 2.81 29.64 11.76
CA ASP A 315 1.73 28.64 11.73
C ASP A 315 1.45 28.14 10.31
N ALA A 316 2.02 26.99 9.95
CA ALA A 316 1.61 26.24 8.78
C ALA A 316 0.53 25.23 9.19
N VAL A 317 -0.56 25.23 8.41
CA VAL A 317 -1.59 24.20 8.44
C VAL A 317 -0.98 22.93 7.86
N VAL A 318 -0.36 22.15 8.74
CA VAL A 318 0.18 20.83 8.40
C VAL A 318 -1.01 19.87 8.33
N GLU A 319 -1.19 19.20 7.18
CA GLU A 319 -2.19 18.13 7.04
C GLU A 319 -1.78 17.00 8.01
N LYS A 320 -2.40 17.01 9.19
CA LYS A 320 -2.19 15.98 10.19
C LYS A 320 -2.86 14.72 9.67
N ILE A 321 -2.09 13.65 9.52
CA ILE A 321 -2.68 12.34 9.17
C ILE A 321 -3.62 11.88 10.29
N SER A 322 -3.51 12.44 11.50
CA SER A 322 -4.44 12.20 12.61
C SER A 322 -5.85 12.76 12.41
N ASP A 323 -6.07 13.59 11.38
CA ASP A 323 -7.34 14.24 11.02
C ASP A 323 -7.99 13.64 9.74
N LEU A 324 -7.41 12.55 9.20
CA LEU A 324 -8.07 11.60 8.30
C LEU A 324 -8.53 10.38 9.09
#